data_AF-A0A850MJ01-F1
#
_entry.id   AF-A0A850MJ01-F1
#
_cell.length_a   1.000
_cell.length_b   1.000
_cell.length_c   1.000
_cell.angle_alpha   90.00
_cell.angle_beta   90.00
_cell.angle_gamma   90.00
#
_symmetry.space_group_name_H-M   'P 1'
#
loop_
_entity.id
_entity.type
_entity.pdbx_description
1 polymer ?
#
loop_
_entity_poly.entity_id
_entity_poly.type
_entity_poly.pdbx_seq_one_letter_code
_entity_poly.pdbx_strand_id
1 'polypeptide(L)' 'MHPELLKKYRNKKYNFRDGIVLQHADGKSTIDEIVEKSNFSKEEVLDVINTYKKKEWLIIRS' A
#
# COMPACT_ATOMS: atom_id res chain seq x y z
N MET A 1 -5.47 7.27 8.53
CA MET A 1 -5.57 6.65 7.18
C MET A 1 -4.62 5.47 7.12
N HIS A 2 -5.14 4.27 7.32
CA HIS A 2 -4.37 3.04 7.39
C HIS A 2 -4.71 2.18 6.17
N PRO A 3 -3.86 2.14 5.14
CA PRO A 3 -4.10 1.31 3.96
C PRO A 3 -3.97 -0.18 4.33
N GLU A 4 -4.94 -0.98 3.89
CA GLU A 4 -5.00 -2.43 4.10
C GLU A 4 -5.19 -3.12 2.75
N LEU A 5 -4.18 -3.87 2.31
CA LEU A 5 -4.32 -4.74 1.14
C LEU A 5 -5.17 -5.95 1.51
N LEU A 6 -6.23 -6.21 0.73
CA LEU A 6 -7.12 -7.34 0.97
C LEU A 6 -6.36 -8.67 0.80
N LYS A 7 -6.56 -9.60 1.74
CA LYS A 7 -5.85 -10.88 1.80
C LYS A 7 -5.89 -11.68 0.49
N LYS A 8 -7.01 -11.62 -0.26
CA LYS A 8 -7.16 -12.27 -1.58
C LYS A 8 -6.15 -11.79 -2.63
N TYR A 9 -5.58 -10.60 -2.46
CA TYR A 9 -4.60 -10.03 -3.38
C TYR A 9 -3.17 -10.06 -2.83
N ARG A 10 -2.93 -10.61 -1.63
CA ARG A 10 -1.60 -10.66 -1.02
C ARG A 10 -0.61 -11.61 -1.71
N ASN A 11 -1.12 -12.50 -2.56
CA ASN A 11 -0.32 -13.42 -3.38
C ASN A 11 -0.37 -13.06 -4.88
N LYS A 12 -0.93 -11.91 -5.25
CA LYS A 12 -0.91 -11.45 -6.66
C LYS A 12 0.51 -11.07 -7.03
N LYS A 13 0.81 -11.13 -8.33
CA LYS A 13 2.04 -10.55 -8.87
C LYS A 13 1.89 -9.03 -8.94
N TYR A 14 2.85 -8.32 -8.37
CA TYR A 14 3.04 -6.88 -8.47
C TYR A 14 4.49 -6.60 -8.86
N ASN A 15 4.76 -5.38 -9.32
CA ASN A 15 6.13 -4.95 -9.53
C ASN A 15 6.85 -4.84 -8.18
N PHE A 16 8.18 -4.93 -8.19
CA PHE A 16 8.99 -4.94 -6.97
C PHE A 16 8.69 -3.73 -6.07
N ARG A 17 8.66 -2.53 -6.66
CA ARG A 17 8.31 -1.28 -5.97
C ARG A 17 6.94 -1.34 -5.30
N ASP A 18 5.91 -1.75 -6.04
CA ASP A 18 4.55 -1.85 -5.52
C ASP A 18 4.49 -2.88 -4.38
N GLY A 19 5.20 -4.00 -4.54
CA GLY A 19 5.31 -5.05 -3.53
C GLY A 19 5.87 -4.54 -2.21
N ILE A 20 6.92 -3.71 -2.24
CA ILE A 20 7.51 -3.09 -1.05
C ILE A 20 6.48 -2.21 -0.33
N VAL A 21 5.76 -1.35 -1.05
CA VAL A 21 4.73 -0.48 -0.42
C VAL A 21 3.56 -1.30 0.12
N LEU A 22 3.09 -2.27 -0.67
CA LEU A 22 1.94 -3.11 -0.34
C LEU A 22 2.21 -4.08 0.82
N GLN A 23 3.46 -4.47 1.05
CA GLN A 23 3.81 -5.33 2.20
C GLN A 23 3.58 -4.61 3.54
N HIS A 24 3.65 -3.27 3.53
CA HIS A 24 3.41 -2.41 4.68
C HIS A 24 1.98 -1.85 4.73
N ALA A 25 1.16 -2.12 3.72
CA ALA A 25 -0.28 -1.81 3.73
C ALA A 25 -1.06 -2.87 4.52
N ASP A 26 -0.82 -2.95 5.82
CA ASP A 26 -1.34 -3.97 6.74
C ASP A 26 -2.61 -3.53 7.52
N GLY A 27 -3.10 -2.32 7.29
CA GLY A 27 -4.25 -1.75 8.01
C GLY A 27 -3.93 -1.18 9.40
N LYS A 28 -2.67 -1.25 9.85
CA LYS A 28 -2.18 -0.61 11.09
C LYS A 28 -1.16 0.48 10.79
N SER A 29 -0.25 0.25 9.85
CA SER A 29 0.74 1.27 9.45
C SER A 29 0.05 2.47 8.80
N THR A 30 0.47 3.69 9.17
CA THR A 30 0.04 4.93 8.49
C THR A 30 0.77 5.13 7.17
N ILE A 31 0.26 6.02 6.30
CA ILE A 31 0.96 6.36 5.04
C ILE A 31 2.36 6.89 5.32
N ASP A 32 2.54 7.69 6.37
CA ASP A 32 3.85 8.26 6.72
C ASP A 32 4.83 7.17 7.17
N GLU A 33 4.39 6.22 8.00
CA GLU A 33 5.21 5.06 8.36
C GLU A 33 5.56 4.17 7.16
N ILE A 34 4.64 4.03 6.19
CA ILE A 34 4.89 3.27 4.98
C ILE A 34 5.94 3.98 4.12
N VAL A 35 5.89 5.31 4.05
CA VAL A 35 6.92 6.14 3.41
C VAL A 35 8.28 5.92 4.05
N GLU A 36 8.37 5.97 5.38
CA GLU A 36 9.62 5.73 6.10
C GLU A 36 10.15 4.30 5.90
N LYS A 37 9.29 3.28 5.99
CA LYS A 37 9.69 1.87 5.84
C LYS A 37 10.05 1.48 4.42
N SER A 38 9.36 2.05 3.44
CA SER A 38 9.55 1.72 2.02
C SER A 38 10.68 2.54 1.39
N ASN A 39 11.13 3.60 2.06
CA ASN A 39 12.17 4.51 1.59
C ASN A 39 11.83 5.14 0.21
N PHE A 40 10.54 5.32 -0.07
CA PHE A 40 10.01 5.97 -1.27
C PHE A 40 9.39 7.32 -0.91
N SER A 41 9.28 8.21 -1.88
CA SER A 41 8.62 9.50 -1.66
C SER A 41 7.12 9.33 -1.36
N LYS A 42 6.56 10.28 -0.61
CA LYS A 42 5.13 10.28 -0.27
C LYS A 42 4.22 10.22 -1.49
N GLU A 43 4.59 10.91 -2.56
CA GLU A 43 3.88 10.90 -3.84
C GLU A 43 3.86 9.49 -4.47
N GLU A 44 5.00 8.78 -4.41
CA GLU A 44 5.12 7.43 -4.94
C GLU A 44 4.28 6.42 -4.16
N VAL A 45 4.30 6.51 -2.83
CA VAL A 45 3.48 5.67 -1.95
C VAL A 45 2.00 5.95 -2.18
N LEU A 46 1.62 7.23 -2.29
CA LEU A 46 0.23 7.63 -2.57
C LEU A 46 -0.23 7.16 -3.95
N ASP A 47 0.61 7.21 -4.97
CA ASP A 47 0.31 6.71 -6.31
C ASP A 47 0.00 5.21 -6.28
N VAL A 48 0.83 4.41 -5.60
CA VAL A 48 0.62 2.97 -5.41
C VAL A 48 -0.70 2.75 -4.67
N ILE A 49 -0.88 3.37 -3.49
CA ILE A 49 -2.10 3.21 -2.69
C ILE A 49 -3.35 3.56 -3.51
N ASN A 50 -3.34 4.68 -4.24
CA ASN A 50 -4.47 5.09 -5.06
C ASN A 50 -4.71 4.15 -6.24
N THR A 51 -3.67 3.65 -6.89
CA THR A 51 -3.76 2.68 -7.98
C THR A 51 -4.44 1.40 -7.52
N TYR A 52 -4.05 0.87 -6.36
CA TYR A 52 -4.64 -0.36 -5.81
C TYR A 52 -5.99 -0.15 -5.12
N LYS A 53 -6.26 1.06 -4.62
CA LYS A 53 -7.59 1.47 -4.16
C LYS A 53 -8.59 1.53 -5.32
N LYS A 54 -8.21 2.12 -6.47
CA LYS A 54 -9.05 2.14 -7.69
C LYS A 54 -9.35 0.75 -8.23
N LYS A 55 -8.43 -0.20 -8.03
CA LYS A 55 -8.62 -1.62 -8.38
C LYS A 55 -9.49 -2.38 -7.37
N GLU A 56 -9.91 -1.75 -6.27
CA GLU A 56 -10.63 -2.37 -5.16
C GLU A 56 -9.82 -3.48 -4.46
N TRP A 57 -8.49 -3.40 -4.54
CA TRP A 57 -7.59 -4.37 -3.89
C TRP A 57 -7.15 -3.93 -2.51
N LEU A 58 -7.18 -2.62 -2.29
CA LEU A 58 -6.74 -1.97 -1.06
C LEU A 58 -7.87 -1.10 -0.53
N ILE A 59 -8.13 -1.19 0.77
CA ILE A 59 -9.08 -0.32 1.48
C ILE A 59 -8.31 0.62 2.41
N ILE A 60 -8.88 1.79 2.71
CA ILE A 60 -8.29 2.71 3.69
C ILE A 60 -9.18 2.68 4.92
N ARG A 61 -8.64 2.18 6.04
CA ARG A 61 -9.30 2.29 7.34
C ARG A 61 -9.05 3.67 7.94
N SER A 62 -10.09 4.24 8.54
CA SER A 62 -9.98 5.51 9.26
C SER A 62 -9.44 5.30 10.65
#